data_AF-A0AAV9ITI3-F1
#
_entry.id   AF-A0AAV9ITI3-F1
#
_cell.length_a   1.000
_cell.length_b   1.000
_cell.length_c   1.000
_cell.angle_alpha   90.00
_cell.angle_beta   90.00
_cell.angle_gamma   90.00
#
_symmetry.space_group_name_H-M   'P 1'
#
loop_
_entity.id
_entity.type
_entity.pdbx_description
1 polymer ?
#
loop_
_entity_poly.entity_id
_entity_poly.type
_entity_poly.pdbx_seq_one_letter_code
_entity_poly.pdbx_strand_id
1 'polypeptide(L)'
;MTILYRDPVATFGKDYVFPLSWLRLFLHWHGSLPQRLLLEVVLWTGAASVVIATKAYVGAWPAPIIHVCAALVSILSSILTFMLGFYTSTVYSRWWTTRTGAHGGAQLEAYNIAMQLTQCIYDDEDPVAASRLKQLLMRWCCIPFGMLLRAVYTDKPHVYSTLDSMARIGLATPVEADKLDHEIDRSTYTQPIMWMGHLLTRLREDGHRFGVTEWMHYLFIQEMCSMRGDLGWMFTFWMVPVPLIYKQLVNAAVRVYVIAIVLLAGDLGLLLSLGDEAKAQGNLRWVDLLFVVVIFFVYVGWLHVAEELANPYRISPDGLDYDDYVSSLRVDVATMVDDHRVRLPTVESIANEPLPGDSDWNAPTLWRDHTHEWLPGLHQWTRQPPGKLPRPRQLVREFYDTFREHRLEELEQLGDHARAALHRVVHPLAEPPPAEVEPVDDTRLREAQRPRRRRRRPWQRIPYLGM
;
A
#
# COMPACT_ATOMS: atom_id res chain seq x y z
N MET A 1 -2.84 -15.43 4.89
CA MET A 1 -1.73 -14.84 4.10
C MET A 1 -1.82 -15.25 2.63
N THR A 2 -2.10 -14.28 1.77
CA THR A 2 -2.02 -14.38 0.30
C THR A 2 -0.64 -14.88 -0.14
N ILE A 3 -0.55 -15.72 -1.16
CA ILE A 3 0.72 -16.16 -1.73
C ILE A 3 1.37 -14.98 -2.47
N LEU A 4 2.23 -14.23 -1.76
CA LEU A 4 3.01 -13.15 -2.34
C LEU A 4 4.28 -13.70 -2.98
N TYR A 5 4.26 -13.89 -4.29
CA TYR A 5 5.38 -14.45 -5.04
C TYR A 5 6.39 -13.40 -5.55
N ARG A 6 6.43 -12.21 -4.92
CA ARG A 6 7.06 -10.98 -5.42
C ARG A 6 8.56 -11.04 -5.72
N ASP A 7 9.35 -11.90 -5.06
CA ASP A 7 10.81 -11.93 -5.28
C ASP A 7 11.40 -13.27 -5.76
N PRO A 8 11.05 -14.45 -5.23
CA PRO A 8 11.67 -15.69 -5.71
C PRO A 8 11.03 -16.28 -6.98
N VAL A 9 9.88 -15.75 -7.43
CA VAL A 9 9.10 -16.34 -8.52
C VAL A 9 8.50 -15.33 -9.51
N ALA A 10 8.24 -14.08 -9.10
CA ALA A 10 7.65 -13.04 -9.96
C ALA A 10 8.63 -12.45 -10.98
N THR A 11 9.93 -12.48 -10.71
CA THR A 11 10.91 -12.05 -11.70
C THR A 11 11.41 -13.27 -12.45
N PHE A 12 11.40 -13.19 -13.78
CA PHE A 12 12.26 -14.00 -14.65
C PHE A 12 13.74 -13.64 -14.42
N GLY A 13 14.18 -13.54 -13.17
CA GLY A 13 15.48 -13.00 -12.78
C GLY A 13 15.62 -11.53 -13.16
N LYS A 14 15.41 -10.62 -12.20
CA LYS A 14 16.29 -9.45 -12.20
C LYS A 14 17.75 -9.87 -11.93
N ASP A 15 17.94 -11.06 -11.35
CA ASP A 15 19.23 -11.69 -11.09
C ASP A 15 19.42 -13.03 -11.83
N TYR A 16 19.16 -13.04 -13.15
CA TYR A 16 19.34 -14.15 -14.12
C TYR A 16 18.18 -15.12 -14.39
N VAL A 17 17.98 -15.39 -15.68
CA VAL A 17 17.13 -16.46 -16.21
C VAL A 17 17.90 -17.78 -16.12
N PHE A 18 17.79 -18.48 -14.98
CA PHE A 18 18.06 -19.92 -15.01
C PHE A 18 17.08 -20.56 -16.01
N PRO A 19 17.55 -21.36 -16.99
CA PRO A 19 16.64 -22.12 -17.82
C PRO A 19 15.77 -22.97 -16.91
N LEU A 20 14.46 -22.98 -17.15
CA LEU A 20 13.47 -23.70 -16.35
C LEU A 20 13.17 -23.14 -14.95
N SER A 21 13.48 -21.87 -14.65
CA SER A 21 13.05 -21.21 -13.40
C SER A 21 11.53 -21.29 -13.16
N TRP A 22 10.75 -21.26 -14.25
CA TRP A 22 9.30 -21.47 -14.25
C TRP A 22 8.87 -22.82 -13.67
N LEU A 23 9.72 -23.86 -13.68
CA LEU A 23 9.39 -25.15 -13.05
C LEU A 23 9.21 -25.02 -11.53
N ARG A 24 9.85 -24.03 -10.90
CA ARG A 24 9.65 -23.76 -9.47
C ARG A 24 8.20 -23.40 -9.13
N LEU A 25 7.47 -22.77 -10.07
CA LEU A 25 6.03 -22.52 -9.92
C LEU A 25 5.24 -23.83 -9.84
N PHE A 26 5.56 -24.77 -10.73
CA PHE A 26 4.87 -26.07 -10.80
C PHE A 26 5.18 -26.98 -9.61
N LEU A 27 6.32 -26.78 -8.94
CA LEU A 27 6.70 -27.50 -7.72
C LEU A 27 6.07 -26.92 -6.45
N HIS A 28 5.37 -25.77 -6.53
CA HIS A 28 4.65 -25.23 -5.39
C HIS A 28 3.34 -25.99 -5.18
N TRP A 29 3.17 -26.61 -4.00
CA TRP A 29 2.00 -27.44 -3.71
C TRP A 29 0.86 -26.67 -3.04
N HIS A 30 1.16 -25.81 -2.06
CA HIS A 30 0.12 -25.19 -1.25
C HIS A 30 -0.66 -24.14 -2.06
N GLY A 31 -1.97 -24.32 -2.18
CA GLY A 31 -2.85 -23.39 -2.90
C GLY A 31 -2.76 -23.49 -4.42
N SER A 32 -1.95 -24.41 -4.95
CA SER A 32 -1.71 -24.53 -6.39
C SER A 32 -2.84 -25.25 -7.12
N LEU A 33 -2.87 -25.06 -8.44
CA LEU A 33 -3.86 -25.70 -9.32
C LEU A 33 -3.81 -27.24 -9.25
N PRO A 34 -2.63 -27.91 -9.28
CA PRO A 34 -2.57 -29.37 -9.15
C PRO A 34 -3.13 -29.91 -7.83
N GLN A 35 -2.92 -29.22 -6.71
CA GLN A 35 -3.46 -29.65 -5.40
C GLN A 35 -4.99 -29.72 -5.44
N ARG A 36 -5.64 -28.79 -6.13
CA ARG A 36 -7.10 -28.70 -6.23
C ARG A 36 -7.67 -29.69 -7.24
N LEU A 37 -6.99 -29.87 -8.36
CA LEU A 37 -7.44 -30.76 -9.44
C LEU A 37 -7.10 -32.23 -9.20
N LEU A 38 -6.26 -32.57 -8.23
CA LEU A 38 -5.71 -33.92 -8.05
C LEU A 38 -6.79 -35.02 -8.10
N LEU A 39 -7.87 -34.85 -7.34
CA LEU A 39 -8.95 -35.83 -7.28
C LEU A 39 -9.64 -35.98 -8.65
N GLU A 40 -9.97 -34.86 -9.30
CA GLU A 40 -10.63 -34.90 -10.61
C GLU A 40 -9.72 -35.49 -11.68
N VAL A 41 -8.43 -35.12 -11.70
CA VAL A 41 -7.45 -35.70 -12.63
C VAL A 41 -7.38 -37.21 -12.45
N VAL A 42 -7.26 -37.70 -11.21
CA VAL A 42 -7.21 -39.14 -10.92
C VAL A 42 -8.50 -39.85 -11.35
N LEU A 43 -9.66 -39.24 -11.12
CA LEU A 43 -10.95 -39.81 -11.55
C LEU A 43 -11.08 -39.89 -13.07
N TRP A 44 -10.76 -38.82 -13.80
CA TRP A 44 -10.89 -38.78 -15.26
C TRP A 44 -9.84 -39.65 -15.97
N THR A 45 -8.61 -39.68 -15.45
CA THR A 45 -7.57 -40.59 -15.95
C THR A 45 -7.89 -42.05 -15.64
N GLY A 46 -8.44 -42.35 -14.46
CA GLY A 46 -8.98 -43.66 -14.11
C GLY A 46 -10.11 -44.08 -15.06
N ALA A 47 -11.06 -43.19 -15.34
CA ALA A 47 -12.14 -43.45 -16.29
C ALA A 47 -11.61 -43.71 -17.71
N ALA A 48 -10.66 -42.90 -18.19
CA ALA A 48 -10.02 -43.12 -19.48
C ALA A 48 -9.28 -44.47 -19.53
N SER A 49 -8.59 -44.84 -18.45
CA SER A 49 -7.91 -46.14 -18.33
C SER A 49 -8.89 -47.30 -18.41
N VAL A 50 -10.05 -47.18 -17.76
CA VAL A 50 -11.13 -48.19 -17.84
C VAL A 50 -11.69 -48.28 -19.26
N VAL A 51 -11.91 -47.15 -19.95
CA VAL A 51 -12.36 -47.14 -21.34
C VAL A 51 -11.35 -47.84 -22.27
N ILE A 52 -10.06 -47.50 -22.15
CA ILE A 52 -8.98 -48.12 -22.93
C ILE A 52 -8.92 -49.63 -22.67
N ALA A 53 -8.96 -50.04 -21.39
CA ALA A 53 -8.94 -51.45 -21.02
C ALA A 53 -10.17 -52.22 -21.54
N THR A 54 -11.36 -51.59 -21.49
CA THR A 54 -12.60 -52.19 -22.00
C THR A 54 -12.51 -52.38 -23.52
N LYS A 55 -12.00 -51.39 -24.27
CA LYS A 55 -11.78 -51.51 -25.72
C LYS A 55 -10.71 -52.54 -26.08
N ALA A 56 -9.71 -52.72 -25.23
CA ALA A 56 -8.70 -53.76 -25.40
C ALA A 56 -9.26 -55.17 -25.16
N TYR A 57 -10.18 -55.32 -24.20
CA TYR A 57 -10.76 -56.62 -23.81
C TYR A 57 -11.97 -57.03 -24.65
N VAL A 58 -12.93 -56.13 -24.87
CA VAL A 58 -14.20 -56.38 -25.57
C VAL A 58 -14.07 -56.18 -27.09
N GLY A 59 -13.09 -55.38 -27.53
CA GLY A 59 -12.90 -54.97 -28.92
C GLY A 59 -13.37 -53.55 -29.20
N ALA A 60 -13.38 -53.18 -30.49
CA ALA A 60 -13.76 -51.84 -30.91
C ALA A 60 -15.23 -51.53 -30.54
N TRP A 61 -15.46 -50.35 -29.98
CA TRP A 61 -16.80 -49.87 -29.68
C TRP A 61 -17.60 -49.59 -30.96
N PRO A 62 -18.95 -49.52 -30.89
CA PRO A 62 -19.78 -49.23 -32.06
C PRO A 62 -19.33 -47.95 -32.77
N ALA A 63 -19.05 -48.06 -34.08
CA ALA A 63 -18.68 -46.95 -34.95
C ALA A 63 -19.53 -45.67 -34.77
N PRO A 64 -20.88 -45.72 -34.67
CA PRO A 64 -21.68 -44.50 -34.49
C PRO A 64 -21.32 -43.75 -33.20
N ILE A 65 -20.99 -44.44 -32.11
CA ILE A 65 -20.60 -43.79 -30.85
C ILE A 65 -19.28 -43.05 -31.04
N ILE A 66 -18.29 -43.72 -31.66
CA ILE A 66 -16.97 -43.14 -31.92
C ILE A 66 -17.08 -41.91 -32.83
N HIS A 67 -17.87 -41.99 -33.90
CA HIS A 67 -18.07 -40.87 -34.83
C HIS A 67 -18.80 -39.69 -34.17
N VAL A 68 -19.81 -39.94 -33.34
CA VAL A 68 -20.51 -38.88 -32.58
C VAL A 68 -19.55 -38.21 -31.59
N CYS A 69 -18.77 -38.98 -30.83
CA CYS A 69 -17.77 -38.43 -29.91
C CYS A 69 -16.72 -37.60 -30.66
N ALA A 70 -16.19 -38.10 -31.78
CA ALA A 70 -15.22 -37.37 -32.61
C ALA A 70 -15.80 -36.06 -33.16
N ALA A 71 -17.05 -36.07 -33.64
CA ALA A 71 -17.74 -34.87 -34.11
C ALA A 71 -17.96 -33.85 -32.98
N LEU A 72 -18.38 -34.31 -31.78
CA LEU A 72 -18.52 -33.46 -30.61
C LEU A 72 -17.19 -32.81 -30.22
N VAL A 73 -16.10 -33.58 -30.18
CA VAL A 73 -14.76 -33.05 -29.88
C VAL A 73 -14.34 -32.01 -30.91
N SER A 74 -14.53 -32.29 -32.20
CA SER A 74 -14.16 -31.36 -33.28
C SER A 74 -14.95 -30.05 -33.23
N ILE A 75 -16.24 -30.10 -32.94
CA ILE A 75 -17.10 -28.90 -32.85
C ILE A 75 -16.77 -28.11 -31.58
N LEU A 76 -16.68 -28.80 -30.43
CA LEU A 76 -16.49 -28.16 -29.14
C LEU A 76 -15.07 -27.61 -28.97
N SER A 77 -14.02 -28.24 -29.51
CA SER A 77 -12.64 -27.77 -29.34
C SER A 77 -12.45 -26.31 -29.78
N SER A 78 -13.07 -25.92 -30.90
CA SER A 78 -13.00 -24.57 -31.45
C SER A 78 -13.83 -23.58 -30.64
N ILE A 79 -15.06 -23.96 -30.28
CA ILE A 79 -16.03 -23.11 -29.58
C ILE A 79 -15.61 -22.90 -28.12
N LEU A 80 -15.05 -23.92 -27.46
CA LEU A 80 -14.65 -23.87 -26.07
C LEU A 80 -13.55 -22.87 -25.81
N THR A 81 -12.52 -22.79 -26.66
CA THR A 81 -11.44 -21.82 -26.48
C THR A 81 -11.96 -20.39 -26.49
N PHE A 82 -12.89 -20.09 -27.41
CA PHE A 82 -13.57 -18.80 -27.47
C PHE A 82 -14.41 -18.56 -26.21
N MET A 83 -15.34 -19.48 -25.92
CA MET A 83 -16.31 -19.31 -24.84
C MET A 83 -15.64 -19.23 -23.46
N LEU A 84 -14.63 -20.07 -23.22
CA LEU A 84 -13.84 -20.08 -21.98
C LEU A 84 -12.99 -18.82 -21.88
N GLY A 85 -12.42 -18.33 -22.98
CA GLY A 85 -11.72 -17.05 -23.04
C GLY A 85 -12.58 -15.87 -22.60
N PHE A 86 -13.81 -15.72 -23.12
CA PHE A 86 -14.72 -14.64 -22.70
C PHE A 86 -15.17 -14.78 -21.24
N TYR A 87 -15.46 -16.02 -20.80
CA TYR A 87 -15.91 -16.28 -19.45
C TYR A 87 -14.81 -15.93 -18.44
N THR A 88 -13.61 -16.47 -18.66
CA THR A 88 -12.45 -16.24 -17.80
C THR A 88 -12.03 -14.78 -17.79
N SER A 89 -12.08 -14.08 -18.94
CA SER A 89 -11.79 -12.64 -19.03
C SER A 89 -12.77 -11.79 -18.22
N THR A 90 -14.07 -12.09 -18.32
CA THR A 90 -15.11 -11.38 -17.55
C THR A 90 -14.93 -11.59 -16.05
N VAL A 91 -14.66 -12.83 -15.64
CA VAL A 91 -14.40 -13.17 -14.24
C VAL A 91 -13.12 -12.50 -13.74
N TYR A 92 -12.03 -12.55 -14.51
CA TYR A 92 -10.76 -11.92 -14.17
C TYR A 92 -10.90 -10.41 -14.03
N SER A 93 -11.55 -9.74 -14.98
CA SER A 93 -11.80 -8.30 -14.93
C SER A 93 -12.57 -7.92 -13.66
N ARG A 94 -13.65 -8.66 -13.35
CA ARG A 94 -14.43 -8.45 -12.13
C ARG A 94 -13.58 -8.63 -10.87
N TRP A 95 -12.81 -9.71 -10.79
CA TRP A 95 -11.92 -10.00 -9.67
C TRP A 95 -10.87 -8.89 -9.48
N TRP A 96 -10.23 -8.46 -10.57
CA TRP A 96 -9.21 -7.41 -10.54
C TRP A 96 -9.80 -6.06 -10.13
N THR A 97 -10.91 -5.65 -10.74
CA THR A 97 -11.61 -4.40 -10.38
C THR A 97 -12.08 -4.42 -8.94
N THR A 98 -12.50 -5.56 -8.40
CA THR A 98 -12.84 -5.67 -6.99
C THR A 98 -11.61 -5.40 -6.12
N ARG A 99 -10.47 -6.05 -6.40
CA ARG A 99 -9.25 -5.91 -5.58
C ARG A 99 -8.57 -4.55 -5.69
N THR A 100 -8.32 -4.06 -6.89
CA THR A 100 -7.52 -2.83 -7.09
C THR A 100 -8.39 -1.58 -7.19
N GLY A 101 -9.56 -1.69 -7.82
CA GLY A 101 -10.52 -0.60 -7.91
C GLY A 101 -11.27 -0.40 -6.61
N ALA A 102 -12.11 -1.35 -6.23
CA ALA A 102 -13.02 -1.18 -5.10
C ALA A 102 -12.30 -1.18 -3.74
N HIS A 103 -11.52 -2.22 -3.42
CA HIS A 103 -10.77 -2.23 -2.16
C HIS A 103 -9.64 -1.21 -2.14
N GLY A 104 -8.78 -1.23 -3.17
CA GLY A 104 -7.67 -0.30 -3.30
C GLY A 104 -8.11 1.17 -3.30
N GLY A 105 -9.19 1.50 -4.01
CA GLY A 105 -9.81 2.82 -4.02
C GLY A 105 -10.31 3.23 -2.63
N ALA A 106 -11.14 2.40 -1.98
CA ALA A 106 -11.64 2.72 -0.65
C ALA A 106 -10.52 2.95 0.38
N GLN A 107 -9.43 2.17 0.33
CA GLN A 107 -8.24 2.39 1.16
C GLN A 107 -7.52 3.69 0.81
N LEU A 108 -7.35 3.99 -0.49
CA LEU A 108 -6.73 5.24 -0.93
C LEU A 108 -7.52 6.44 -0.39
N GLU A 109 -8.85 6.39 -0.49
CA GLU A 109 -9.69 7.48 0.02
C GLU A 109 -9.64 7.58 1.55
N ALA A 110 -9.54 6.47 2.28
CA ALA A 110 -9.29 6.50 3.72
C ALA A 110 -7.95 7.17 4.07
N TYR A 111 -6.89 6.93 3.29
CA TYR A 111 -5.60 7.63 3.46
C TYR A 111 -5.69 9.12 3.09
N ASN A 112 -6.41 9.46 2.02
CA ASN A 112 -6.63 10.85 1.61
C ASN A 112 -7.38 11.62 2.70
N ILE A 113 -8.43 11.03 3.27
CA ILE A 113 -9.16 11.60 4.41
C ILE A 113 -8.21 11.76 5.60
N ALA A 114 -7.43 10.75 5.97
CA ALA A 114 -6.49 10.84 7.08
C ALA A 114 -5.48 12.00 6.88
N MET A 115 -4.91 12.11 5.69
CA MET A 115 -4.01 13.19 5.31
C MET A 115 -4.67 14.57 5.41
N GLN A 116 -5.88 14.73 4.87
CA GLN A 116 -6.64 15.99 4.95
C GLN A 116 -6.99 16.34 6.40
N LEU A 117 -7.37 15.36 7.21
CA LEU A 117 -7.65 15.58 8.63
C LEU A 117 -6.41 16.11 9.34
N THR A 118 -5.25 15.48 9.14
CA THR A 118 -3.99 15.93 9.74
C THR A 118 -3.60 17.35 9.30
N GLN A 119 -3.90 17.73 8.06
CA GLN A 119 -3.57 19.06 7.52
C GLN A 119 -4.56 20.16 7.91
N CYS A 120 -5.85 19.83 8.04
CA CYS A 120 -6.91 20.82 8.14
C CYS A 120 -7.54 20.91 9.53
N ILE A 121 -7.48 19.86 10.34
CA ILE A 121 -8.02 19.86 11.71
C ILE A 121 -6.89 20.06 12.71
N TYR A 122 -6.89 21.23 13.33
CA TYR A 122 -5.93 21.65 14.33
C TYR A 122 -6.60 22.49 15.42
N ASP A 123 -5.95 22.55 16.58
CA ASP A 123 -6.29 23.40 17.70
C ASP A 123 -4.99 23.67 18.46
N ASP A 124 -4.48 24.89 18.36
CA ASP A 124 -3.21 25.28 18.98
C ASP A 124 -3.33 25.35 20.52
N GLU A 125 -4.55 25.56 21.05
CA GLU A 125 -4.81 25.61 22.49
C GLU A 125 -5.05 24.21 23.08
N ASP A 126 -5.80 23.35 22.38
CA ASP A 126 -6.05 21.95 22.77
C ASP A 126 -5.73 20.94 21.64
N PRO A 127 -4.43 20.67 21.38
CA PRO A 127 -4.02 19.72 20.36
C PRO A 127 -4.47 18.28 20.67
N VAL A 128 -4.76 17.97 21.93
CA VAL A 128 -5.25 16.65 22.35
C VAL A 128 -6.71 16.48 21.91
N ALA A 129 -7.56 17.51 22.04
CA ALA A 129 -8.92 17.46 21.53
C ALA A 129 -8.95 17.33 20.00
N ALA A 130 -8.11 18.07 19.28
CA ALA A 130 -7.99 17.95 17.83
C ALA A 130 -7.58 16.51 17.42
N SER A 131 -6.58 15.93 18.09
CA SER A 131 -6.17 14.54 17.84
C SER A 131 -7.29 13.54 18.14
N ARG A 132 -8.02 13.71 19.24
CA ARG A 132 -9.19 12.87 19.57
C ARG A 132 -10.30 12.95 18.52
N LEU A 133 -10.57 14.14 18.00
CA LEU A 133 -11.53 14.33 16.91
C LEU A 133 -11.08 13.58 15.65
N LYS A 134 -9.82 13.70 15.25
CA LYS A 134 -9.32 12.99 14.07
C LYS A 134 -9.36 11.47 14.23
N GLN A 135 -9.01 10.95 15.40
CA GLN A 135 -9.14 9.53 15.74
C GLN A 135 -10.60 9.04 15.67
N LEU A 136 -11.55 9.85 16.16
CA LEU A 136 -12.99 9.57 16.05
C LEU A 136 -13.43 9.48 14.59
N LEU A 137 -13.06 10.47 13.78
CA LEU A 137 -13.42 10.55 12.36
C LEU A 137 -12.81 9.37 11.57
N MET A 138 -11.53 9.07 11.75
CA MET A 138 -10.89 7.94 11.07
C MET A 138 -11.44 6.60 11.51
N ARG A 139 -11.83 6.45 12.78
CA ARG A 139 -12.52 5.24 13.23
C ARG A 139 -13.86 5.07 12.52
N TRP A 140 -14.63 6.14 12.31
CA TRP A 140 -15.85 6.10 11.50
C TRP A 140 -15.59 5.81 10.02
N CYS A 141 -14.41 6.14 9.47
CA CYS A 141 -14.00 5.68 8.14
C CYS A 141 -13.66 4.18 8.10
N CYS A 142 -13.13 3.60 9.18
CA CYS A 142 -12.75 2.19 9.25
C CYS A 142 -13.92 1.22 9.50
N ILE A 143 -14.91 1.60 10.33
CA ILE A 143 -16.07 0.75 10.66
C ILE A 143 -16.79 0.20 9.40
N PRO A 144 -17.07 1.00 8.35
CA PRO A 144 -17.70 0.54 7.11
C PRO A 144 -17.01 -0.66 6.47
N PHE A 145 -15.67 -0.74 6.51
CA PHE A 145 -14.93 -1.89 5.99
C PHE A 145 -15.29 -3.17 6.76
N GLY A 146 -15.27 -3.12 8.09
CA GLY A 146 -15.67 -4.24 8.94
C GLY A 146 -17.12 -4.67 8.71
N MET A 147 -18.04 -3.70 8.57
CA MET A 147 -19.45 -3.96 8.28
C MET A 147 -19.66 -4.63 6.92
N LEU A 148 -18.91 -4.25 5.89
CA LEU A 148 -18.97 -4.92 4.60
C LEU A 148 -18.39 -6.33 4.67
N LEU A 149 -17.27 -6.53 5.36
CA LEU A 149 -16.71 -7.86 5.55
C LEU A 149 -17.68 -8.78 6.30
N ARG A 150 -18.41 -8.27 7.29
CA ARG A 150 -19.52 -9.00 7.96
C ARG A 150 -20.58 -9.47 6.98
N ALA A 151 -20.99 -8.60 6.06
CA ALA A 151 -22.02 -8.94 5.07
C ALA A 151 -21.52 -9.97 4.04
N VAL A 152 -20.24 -9.90 3.69
CA VAL A 152 -19.61 -10.76 2.70
C VAL A 152 -19.26 -12.14 3.24
N TYR A 153 -18.79 -12.23 4.49
CA TYR A 153 -18.33 -13.46 5.13
C TYR A 153 -19.38 -14.06 6.08
N THR A 154 -20.45 -14.62 5.52
CA THR A 154 -21.54 -15.20 6.35
C THR A 154 -21.18 -16.56 6.95
N ASP A 155 -20.37 -17.37 6.26
CA ASP A 155 -20.27 -18.81 6.53
C ASP A 155 -18.92 -19.25 7.15
N LYS A 156 -18.04 -18.30 7.48
CA LYS A 156 -16.69 -18.61 8.01
C LYS A 156 -16.40 -17.75 9.23
N PRO A 157 -15.70 -18.30 10.25
CA PRO A 157 -15.28 -17.50 11.38
C PRO A 157 -14.29 -16.44 10.91
N HIS A 158 -14.63 -15.18 11.15
CA HIS A 158 -13.76 -14.04 10.86
C HIS A 158 -13.95 -12.97 11.93
N VAL A 159 -12.95 -12.10 12.05
CA VAL A 159 -12.81 -11.16 13.16
C VAL A 159 -13.97 -10.13 13.21
N TYR A 160 -14.58 -9.86 12.06
CA TYR A 160 -15.64 -8.86 11.89
C TYR A 160 -17.06 -9.44 11.87
N SER A 161 -17.25 -10.70 12.27
CA SER A 161 -18.54 -11.43 12.15
C SER A 161 -19.71 -10.80 12.90
N THR A 162 -19.46 -10.12 14.02
CA THR A 162 -20.51 -9.43 14.80
C THR A 162 -20.04 -8.02 15.19
N LEU A 163 -20.99 -7.10 15.43
CA LEU A 163 -20.66 -5.76 15.93
C LEU A 163 -20.01 -5.81 17.32
N ASP A 164 -20.38 -6.78 18.17
CA ASP A 164 -19.70 -7.04 19.44
C ASP A 164 -18.24 -7.46 19.23
N SER A 165 -17.96 -8.36 18.27
CA SER A 165 -16.59 -8.73 17.89
C SER A 165 -15.79 -7.50 17.42
N MET A 166 -16.41 -6.62 16.62
CA MET A 166 -15.80 -5.36 16.20
C MET A 166 -15.53 -4.41 17.37
N ALA A 167 -16.36 -4.41 18.41
CA ALA A 167 -16.13 -3.65 19.63
C ALA A 167 -14.97 -4.24 20.45
N ARG A 168 -14.88 -5.57 20.58
CA ARG A 168 -13.81 -6.26 21.32
C ARG A 168 -12.41 -6.01 20.75
N ILE A 169 -12.29 -5.94 19.42
CA ILE A 169 -11.03 -5.59 18.75
C ILE A 169 -10.77 -4.07 18.73
N GLY A 170 -11.73 -3.26 19.21
CA GLY A 170 -11.66 -1.80 19.26
C GLY A 170 -11.90 -1.09 17.92
N LEU A 171 -12.43 -1.77 16.90
CA LEU A 171 -12.80 -1.13 15.63
C LEU A 171 -13.92 -0.12 15.84
N ALA A 172 -14.91 -0.47 16.65
CA ALA A 172 -15.96 0.41 17.13
C ALA A 172 -15.90 0.50 18.67
N THR A 173 -16.47 1.56 19.25
CA THR A 173 -16.72 1.55 20.69
C THR A 173 -17.96 0.69 21.00
N PRO A 174 -18.12 0.16 22.23
CA PRO A 174 -19.30 -0.60 22.61
C PRO A 174 -20.61 0.17 22.38
N VAL A 175 -20.60 1.49 22.64
CA VAL A 175 -21.76 2.35 22.42
C VAL A 175 -22.12 2.46 20.94
N GLU A 176 -21.12 2.58 20.05
CA GLU A 176 -21.40 2.66 18.62
C GLU A 176 -21.81 1.33 18.03
N ALA A 177 -21.24 0.24 18.50
CA ALA A 177 -21.65 -1.11 18.14
C ALA A 177 -23.12 -1.33 18.52
N ASP A 178 -23.51 -0.95 19.74
CA ASP A 178 -24.89 -1.04 20.22
C ASP A 178 -25.85 -0.18 19.38
N LYS A 179 -25.48 1.07 19.09
CA LYS A 179 -26.25 1.95 18.20
C LYS A 179 -26.42 1.37 16.81
N LEU A 180 -25.35 0.84 16.23
CA LEU A 180 -25.38 0.24 14.90
C LEU A 180 -26.23 -1.04 14.85
N ASP A 181 -26.39 -1.76 15.96
CA ASP A 181 -27.13 -3.04 15.99
C ASP A 181 -28.61 -2.85 16.38
N HIS A 182 -28.91 -1.90 17.28
CA HIS A 182 -30.24 -1.78 17.90
C HIS A 182 -31.00 -0.49 17.59
N GLU A 183 -30.32 0.63 17.37
CA GLU A 183 -30.99 1.93 17.17
C GLU A 183 -31.31 2.24 15.69
N ILE A 184 -30.74 1.48 14.75
CA ILE A 184 -30.90 1.72 13.31
C ILE A 184 -31.67 0.56 12.67
N ASP A 185 -32.89 0.84 12.18
CA ASP A 185 -33.78 -0.14 11.52
C ASP A 185 -33.09 -0.97 10.43
N ARG A 186 -32.17 -0.35 9.69
CA ARG A 186 -31.31 -1.02 8.72
C ARG A 186 -29.89 -0.48 8.82
N SER A 187 -29.08 -1.13 9.64
CA SER A 187 -27.65 -0.86 9.74
C SER A 187 -26.95 -1.08 8.40
N THR A 188 -26.62 0.02 7.72
CA THR A 188 -25.85 0.01 6.47
C THR A 188 -24.42 0.45 6.76
N TYR A 189 -23.47 -0.06 5.99
CA TYR A 189 -22.06 0.37 6.06
C TYR A 189 -21.88 1.88 5.84
N THR A 190 -22.88 2.58 5.31
CA THR A 190 -22.87 4.03 5.10
C THR A 190 -23.14 4.85 6.37
N GLN A 191 -23.68 4.25 7.44
CA GLN A 191 -24.08 4.97 8.65
C GLN A 191 -22.91 5.73 9.31
N PRO A 192 -21.73 5.13 9.56
CA PRO A 192 -20.60 5.85 10.13
C PRO A 192 -20.12 7.02 9.27
N ILE A 193 -20.19 6.89 7.94
CA ILE A 193 -19.83 7.97 6.99
C ILE A 193 -20.82 9.13 7.11
N MET A 194 -22.12 8.85 7.28
CA MET A 194 -23.12 9.89 7.50
C MET A 194 -22.94 10.58 8.85
N TRP A 195 -22.58 9.85 9.91
CA TRP A 195 -22.26 10.44 11.22
C TRP A 195 -21.08 11.41 11.13
N MET A 196 -20.04 11.03 10.40
CA MET A 196 -18.89 11.90 10.11
C MET A 196 -19.31 13.19 9.43
N GLY A 197 -20.13 13.12 8.36
CA GLY A 197 -20.55 14.31 7.62
C GLY A 197 -21.40 15.25 8.45
N HIS A 198 -22.28 14.69 9.29
CA HIS A 198 -23.10 15.45 10.22
C HIS A 198 -22.27 16.14 11.31
N LEU A 199 -21.25 15.47 11.84
CA LEU A 199 -20.33 16.07 12.82
C LEU A 199 -19.54 17.22 12.19
N LEU A 200 -19.00 17.04 10.99
CA LEU A 200 -18.27 18.10 10.27
C LEU A 200 -19.17 19.31 9.97
N THR A 201 -20.43 19.08 9.60
CA THR A 201 -21.42 20.15 9.42
C THR A 201 -21.63 20.95 10.71
N ARG A 202 -21.74 20.25 11.85
CA ARG A 202 -21.89 20.91 13.17
C ARG A 202 -20.66 21.70 13.57
N LEU A 203 -19.45 21.18 13.35
CA LEU A 203 -18.21 21.88 13.66
C LEU A 203 -18.04 23.16 12.82
N ARG A 204 -18.46 23.12 11.55
CA ARG A 204 -18.53 24.30 10.70
C ARG A 204 -19.49 25.35 11.24
N GLU A 205 -20.70 24.93 11.63
CA GLU A 205 -21.75 25.84 12.14
C GLU A 205 -21.43 26.39 13.54
N ASP A 206 -20.66 25.66 14.34
CA ASP A 206 -20.15 26.05 15.65
C ASP A 206 -18.91 26.96 15.54
N GLY A 207 -19.01 28.02 14.73
CA GLY A 207 -17.95 29.01 14.57
C GLY A 207 -16.65 28.48 13.97
N HIS A 208 -16.74 27.55 13.01
CA HIS A 208 -15.57 26.90 12.36
C HIS A 208 -14.61 26.23 13.35
N ARG A 209 -15.17 25.58 14.37
CA ARG A 209 -14.38 24.90 15.40
C ARG A 209 -13.39 23.90 14.79
N PHE A 210 -12.17 23.85 15.35
CA PHE A 210 -11.04 23.09 14.82
C PHE A 210 -10.62 23.47 13.38
N GLY A 211 -10.92 24.71 12.96
CA GLY A 211 -10.58 25.22 11.64
C GLY A 211 -11.51 24.76 10.52
N VAL A 212 -12.63 24.08 10.81
CA VAL A 212 -13.53 23.51 9.79
C VAL A 212 -14.34 24.61 9.09
N THR A 213 -13.76 25.19 8.05
CA THR A 213 -14.41 26.18 7.16
C THR A 213 -15.34 25.52 6.14
N GLU A 214 -16.11 26.32 5.39
CA GLU A 214 -17.00 25.85 4.31
C GLU A 214 -16.23 25.07 3.24
N TRP A 215 -15.04 25.55 2.87
CA TRP A 215 -14.20 24.92 1.87
C TRP A 215 -13.65 23.57 2.37
N MET A 216 -13.12 23.52 3.59
CA MET A 216 -12.64 22.28 4.19
C MET A 216 -13.75 21.26 4.35
N HIS A 217 -14.94 21.70 4.79
CA HIS A 217 -16.10 20.84 4.87
C HIS A 217 -16.46 20.25 3.51
N TYR A 218 -16.48 21.05 2.44
CA TYR A 218 -16.72 20.56 1.08
C TYR A 218 -15.68 19.51 0.64
N LEU A 219 -14.39 19.75 0.90
CA LEU A 219 -13.32 18.80 0.59
C LEU A 219 -13.53 17.45 1.29
N PHE A 220 -13.80 17.46 2.60
CA PHE A 220 -14.06 16.23 3.34
C PHE A 220 -15.28 15.47 2.81
N ILE A 221 -16.38 16.18 2.51
CA ILE A 221 -17.58 15.54 1.95
C ILE A 221 -17.30 14.91 0.60
N GLN A 222 -16.45 15.52 -0.23
CA GLN A 222 -16.07 14.96 -1.53
C GLN A 222 -15.33 13.63 -1.36
N GLU A 223 -14.29 13.58 -0.52
CA GLU A 223 -13.52 12.35 -0.27
C GLU A 223 -14.38 11.25 0.37
N MET A 224 -15.24 11.63 1.32
CA MET A 224 -16.17 10.68 1.94
C MET A 224 -17.15 10.09 0.92
N CYS A 225 -17.61 10.89 -0.05
CA CYS A 225 -18.46 10.41 -1.13
C CYS A 225 -17.72 9.45 -2.06
N SER A 226 -16.46 9.71 -2.37
CA SER A 226 -15.59 8.81 -3.14
C SER A 226 -15.38 7.48 -2.40
N MET A 227 -14.97 7.53 -1.13
CA MET A 227 -14.79 6.34 -0.29
C MET A 227 -16.07 5.50 -0.22
N ARG A 228 -17.23 6.14 0.01
CA ARG A 228 -18.53 5.46 0.00
C ARG A 228 -18.83 4.82 -1.35
N GLY A 229 -18.46 5.46 -2.45
CA GLY A 229 -18.59 4.94 -3.81
C GLY A 229 -17.83 3.62 -4.00
N ASP A 230 -16.56 3.59 -3.59
CA ASP A 230 -15.70 2.40 -3.69
C ASP A 230 -16.17 1.26 -2.77
N LEU A 231 -16.60 1.59 -1.55
CA LEU A 231 -17.29 0.64 -0.66
C LEU A 231 -18.59 0.10 -1.28
N GLY A 232 -19.30 0.92 -2.06
CA GLY A 232 -20.47 0.50 -2.84
C GLY A 232 -20.12 -0.44 -4.00
N TRP A 233 -18.99 -0.25 -4.66
CA TRP A 233 -18.48 -1.20 -5.65
C TRP A 233 -18.17 -2.55 -5.01
N MET A 234 -17.56 -2.57 -3.82
CA MET A 234 -17.34 -3.81 -3.06
C MET A 234 -18.66 -4.55 -2.83
N PHE A 235 -19.67 -3.86 -2.30
CA PHE A 235 -20.99 -4.45 -2.06
C PHE A 235 -21.63 -4.98 -3.35
N THR A 236 -21.53 -4.23 -4.45
CA THR A 236 -22.11 -4.61 -5.76
C THR A 236 -21.44 -5.86 -6.33
N PHE A 237 -20.11 -5.97 -6.22
CA PHE A 237 -19.36 -7.15 -6.66
C PHE A 237 -19.62 -8.39 -5.80
N TRP A 238 -20.15 -8.24 -4.59
CA TRP A 238 -20.67 -9.35 -3.83
C TRP A 238 -22.11 -9.69 -4.23
N MET A 239 -22.99 -8.70 -4.31
CA MET A 239 -24.43 -8.88 -4.53
C MET A 239 -24.79 -9.41 -5.93
N VAL A 240 -24.05 -9.00 -6.97
CA VAL A 240 -24.46 -9.22 -8.38
C VAL A 240 -23.49 -10.16 -9.09
N PRO A 241 -23.52 -11.49 -8.87
CA PRO A 241 -22.56 -12.42 -9.48
C PRO A 241 -22.71 -12.52 -11.01
N VAL A 242 -21.73 -13.16 -11.67
CA VAL A 242 -21.83 -13.51 -13.09
C VAL A 242 -23.08 -14.36 -13.32
N PRO A 243 -23.89 -14.10 -14.36
CA PRO A 243 -25.16 -14.81 -14.59
C PRO A 243 -25.01 -16.33 -14.56
N LEU A 244 -25.88 -16.99 -13.79
CA LEU A 244 -25.83 -18.44 -13.58
C LEU A 244 -25.92 -19.21 -14.90
N ILE A 245 -26.79 -18.77 -15.83
CA ILE A 245 -26.95 -19.41 -17.14
C ILE A 245 -25.63 -19.43 -17.93
N TYR A 246 -24.82 -18.37 -17.81
CA TYR A 246 -23.53 -18.31 -18.49
C TYR A 246 -22.55 -19.31 -17.86
N LYS A 247 -22.47 -19.32 -16.52
CA LYS A 247 -21.65 -20.32 -15.79
C LYS A 247 -22.06 -21.76 -16.15
N GLN A 248 -23.36 -22.04 -16.20
CA GLN A 248 -23.91 -23.36 -16.54
C GLN A 248 -23.54 -23.78 -17.96
N LEU A 249 -23.70 -22.89 -18.94
CA LEU A 249 -23.35 -23.15 -20.34
C LEU A 249 -21.88 -23.53 -20.49
N VAL A 250 -20.98 -22.75 -19.88
CA VAL A 250 -19.52 -22.98 -19.94
C VAL A 250 -19.16 -24.31 -19.27
N ASN A 251 -19.68 -24.55 -18.06
CA ASN A 251 -19.44 -25.79 -17.33
C ASN A 251 -19.94 -27.01 -18.11
N ALA A 252 -21.15 -26.94 -18.67
CA ALA A 252 -21.74 -28.03 -19.43
C ALA A 252 -20.90 -28.36 -20.67
N ALA A 253 -20.51 -27.35 -21.46
CA ALA A 253 -19.72 -27.57 -22.66
C ALA A 253 -18.34 -28.20 -22.36
N VAL A 254 -17.64 -27.71 -21.32
CA VAL A 254 -16.35 -28.28 -20.91
C VAL A 254 -16.51 -29.73 -20.47
N ARG A 255 -17.55 -30.04 -19.68
CA ARG A 255 -17.82 -31.41 -19.21
C ARG A 255 -18.20 -32.35 -20.35
N VAL A 256 -19.05 -31.93 -21.28
CA VAL A 256 -19.41 -32.72 -22.47
C VAL A 256 -18.18 -33.01 -23.32
N TYR A 257 -17.29 -32.03 -23.50
CA TYR A 257 -16.04 -32.21 -24.23
C TYR A 257 -15.09 -33.20 -23.55
N VAL A 258 -14.89 -33.10 -22.23
CA VAL A 258 -14.05 -34.04 -21.47
C VAL A 258 -14.64 -35.45 -21.53
N ILE A 259 -15.95 -35.61 -21.37
CA ILE A 259 -16.63 -36.91 -21.51
C ILE A 259 -16.38 -37.48 -22.91
N ALA A 260 -16.57 -36.69 -23.96
CA ALA A 260 -16.37 -37.14 -25.34
C ALA A 260 -14.92 -37.59 -25.60
N ILE A 261 -13.94 -36.87 -25.05
CA ILE A 261 -12.51 -37.24 -25.14
C ILE A 261 -12.21 -38.53 -24.38
N VAL A 262 -12.76 -38.70 -23.18
CA VAL A 262 -12.56 -39.90 -22.37
C VAL A 262 -13.17 -41.13 -23.04
N LEU A 263 -14.35 -40.99 -23.66
CA LEU A 263 -14.97 -42.06 -24.45
C LEU A 263 -14.18 -42.38 -25.73
N LEU A 264 -13.47 -41.39 -26.28
CA LEU A 264 -12.62 -41.56 -27.46
C LEU A 264 -11.23 -42.12 -27.12
N ALA A 265 -10.83 -42.14 -25.85
CA ALA A 265 -9.53 -42.66 -25.42
C ALA A 265 -9.28 -44.09 -25.96
N GLY A 266 -8.09 -44.33 -26.49
CA GLY A 266 -7.70 -45.54 -27.21
C GLY A 266 -7.92 -45.50 -28.73
N ASP A 267 -8.73 -44.55 -29.23
CA ASP A 267 -9.03 -44.35 -30.65
C ASP A 267 -8.70 -42.92 -31.11
N LEU A 268 -7.92 -42.17 -30.34
CA LEU A 268 -7.70 -40.73 -30.56
C LEU A 268 -6.88 -40.45 -31.84
N GLY A 269 -6.18 -41.47 -32.36
CA GLY A 269 -5.53 -41.44 -33.68
C GLY A 269 -6.48 -41.12 -34.84
N LEU A 270 -7.79 -41.37 -34.68
CA LEU A 270 -8.83 -40.95 -35.65
C LEU A 270 -8.93 -39.43 -35.81
N LEU A 271 -8.62 -38.65 -34.76
CA LEU A 271 -8.59 -37.18 -34.83
C LEU A 271 -7.29 -36.65 -35.41
N LEU A 272 -6.19 -37.39 -35.24
CA LEU A 272 -4.84 -36.97 -35.64
C LEU A 272 -4.47 -37.39 -37.07
N SER A 273 -5.38 -38.05 -37.80
CA SER A 273 -5.13 -38.61 -39.14
C SER A 273 -3.88 -39.52 -39.19
N LEU A 274 -3.50 -40.10 -38.04
CA LEU A 274 -2.46 -41.11 -37.97
C LEU A 274 -3.11 -42.38 -38.53
N GLY A 275 -2.72 -42.75 -39.75
CA GLY A 275 -3.39 -43.78 -40.56
C GLY A 275 -3.65 -45.11 -39.84
N ASP A 276 -4.51 -45.93 -40.44
CA ASP A 276 -5.06 -47.15 -39.83
C ASP A 276 -4.02 -48.17 -39.32
N GLU A 277 -2.76 -48.08 -39.76
CA GLU A 277 -1.66 -48.93 -39.28
C GLU A 277 -1.24 -48.64 -37.83
N ALA A 278 -1.41 -47.41 -37.34
CA ALA A 278 -1.06 -47.05 -35.95
C ALA A 278 -2.03 -47.66 -34.91
N LYS A 279 -3.25 -48.05 -35.33
CA LYS A 279 -4.26 -48.68 -34.46
C LYS A 279 -3.92 -50.12 -34.06
N ALA A 280 -3.06 -50.79 -34.81
CA ALA A 280 -2.74 -52.21 -34.64
C ALA A 280 -1.79 -52.50 -33.46
N GLN A 281 -1.06 -51.49 -32.97
CA GLN A 281 -0.17 -51.63 -31.82
C GLN A 281 -0.87 -51.16 -30.54
N GLY A 282 -1.37 -52.11 -29.74
CA GLY A 282 -2.05 -51.83 -28.47
C GLY A 282 -1.28 -50.94 -27.47
N ASN A 283 0.06 -50.87 -27.60
CA ASN A 283 0.90 -49.98 -26.78
C ASN A 283 0.71 -48.48 -27.10
N LEU A 284 0.30 -48.11 -28.32
CA LEU A 284 0.02 -46.71 -28.64
C LEU A 284 -1.27 -46.20 -27.98
N ARG A 285 -2.24 -47.07 -27.67
CA ARG A 285 -3.53 -46.66 -27.06
C ARG A 285 -3.37 -46.05 -25.67
N TRP A 286 -2.33 -46.47 -24.94
CA TRP A 286 -2.04 -45.92 -23.62
C TRP A 286 -1.40 -44.54 -23.67
N VAL A 287 -0.85 -44.12 -24.82
CA VAL A 287 -0.36 -42.75 -25.05
C VAL A 287 -1.51 -41.74 -24.99
N ASP A 288 -2.73 -42.16 -25.32
CA ASP A 288 -3.92 -41.32 -25.21
C ASP A 288 -4.18 -40.85 -23.76
N LEU A 289 -3.71 -41.59 -22.73
CA LEU A 289 -3.80 -41.11 -21.35
C LEU A 289 -3.03 -39.81 -21.14
N LEU A 290 -1.84 -39.67 -21.75
CA LEU A 290 -1.07 -38.43 -21.66
C LEU A 290 -1.85 -37.28 -22.30
N PHE A 291 -2.48 -37.53 -23.45
CA PHE A 291 -3.30 -36.54 -24.13
C PHE A 291 -4.51 -36.12 -23.28
N VAL A 292 -5.24 -37.09 -22.69
CA VAL A 292 -6.38 -36.83 -21.80
C VAL A 292 -5.94 -35.98 -20.61
N VAL A 293 -4.81 -36.29 -19.97
CA VAL A 293 -4.27 -35.50 -18.85
C VAL A 293 -4.00 -34.06 -19.27
N VAL A 294 -3.31 -33.85 -20.40
CA VAL A 294 -2.96 -32.52 -20.88
C VAL A 294 -4.22 -31.70 -21.19
N ILE A 295 -5.16 -32.27 -21.94
CA ILE A 295 -6.41 -31.58 -22.30
C ILE A 295 -7.26 -31.29 -21.06
N PHE A 296 -7.29 -32.20 -20.09
CA PHE A 296 -7.94 -31.97 -18.82
C PHE A 296 -7.35 -30.76 -18.08
N PHE A 297 -6.02 -30.71 -17.93
CA PHE A 297 -5.36 -29.55 -17.30
C PHE A 297 -5.63 -28.25 -18.06
N VAL A 298 -5.66 -28.28 -19.39
CA VAL A 298 -5.93 -27.08 -20.20
C VAL A 298 -7.36 -26.59 -20.03
N TYR A 299 -8.39 -27.42 -20.25
CA TYR A 299 -9.77 -26.93 -20.25
C TYR A 299 -10.41 -26.94 -18.86
N VAL A 300 -10.26 -28.03 -18.10
CA VAL A 300 -10.82 -28.12 -16.74
C VAL A 300 -9.99 -27.28 -15.78
N GLY A 301 -8.66 -27.31 -15.90
CA GLY A 301 -7.82 -26.43 -15.09
C GLY A 301 -8.07 -24.95 -15.36
N TRP A 302 -8.23 -24.53 -16.62
CA TRP A 302 -8.58 -23.15 -16.94
C TRP A 302 -9.98 -22.76 -16.45
N LEU A 303 -10.97 -23.66 -16.53
CA LEU A 303 -12.29 -23.45 -15.93
C LEU A 303 -12.20 -23.28 -14.41
N HIS A 304 -11.44 -24.14 -13.72
CA HIS A 304 -11.22 -24.02 -12.28
C HIS A 304 -10.54 -22.71 -11.90
N VAL A 305 -9.55 -22.22 -12.67
CA VAL A 305 -8.97 -20.89 -12.45
C VAL A 305 -10.05 -19.80 -12.49
N ALA A 306 -11.00 -19.85 -13.43
CA ALA A 306 -12.11 -18.92 -13.43
C ALA A 306 -13.03 -19.10 -12.22
N GLU A 307 -13.35 -20.33 -11.81
CA GLU A 307 -14.20 -20.56 -10.64
C GLU A 307 -13.57 -20.07 -9.33
N GLU A 308 -12.25 -20.17 -9.23
CA GLU A 308 -11.45 -19.66 -8.13
C GLU A 308 -11.50 -18.12 -8.05
N LEU A 309 -11.41 -17.44 -9.20
CA LEU A 309 -11.47 -15.98 -9.30
C LEU A 309 -12.91 -15.43 -9.24
N ALA A 310 -13.92 -16.25 -9.52
CA ALA A 310 -15.32 -15.83 -9.58
C ALA A 310 -15.83 -15.23 -8.26
N ASN A 311 -15.30 -15.70 -7.13
CA ASN A 311 -15.56 -15.09 -5.83
C ASN A 311 -14.29 -14.34 -5.33
N PRO A 312 -14.22 -13.01 -5.48
CA PRO A 312 -13.07 -12.22 -5.04
C PRO A 312 -12.88 -12.23 -3.51
N TYR A 313 -13.97 -12.49 -2.78
CA TYR A 313 -14.00 -12.55 -1.31
C TYR A 313 -13.76 -13.95 -0.77
N ARG A 314 -13.14 -14.83 -1.54
CA ARG A 314 -12.94 -16.20 -1.09
C ARG A 314 -11.78 -16.29 -0.12
N ILE A 315 -12.06 -16.77 1.11
CA ILE A 315 -11.01 -17.21 2.04
C ILE A 315 -10.35 -18.46 1.45
N SER A 316 -9.15 -18.27 0.92
CA SER A 316 -8.30 -19.32 0.35
C SER A 316 -6.83 -18.91 0.48
N PRO A 317 -5.87 -19.84 0.31
CA PRO A 317 -4.45 -19.51 0.42
C PRO A 317 -3.98 -18.40 -0.54
N ASP A 318 -4.60 -18.29 -1.72
CA ASP A 318 -4.33 -17.26 -2.73
C ASP A 318 -5.35 -16.09 -2.69
N GLY A 319 -6.28 -16.15 -1.74
CA GLY A 319 -7.23 -15.09 -1.44
C GLY A 319 -6.54 -13.91 -0.78
N LEU A 320 -7.10 -12.70 -0.94
CA LEU A 320 -6.65 -11.55 -0.18
C LEU A 320 -7.05 -11.77 1.28
N ASP A 321 -6.12 -11.56 2.20
CA ASP A 321 -6.39 -11.62 3.63
C ASP A 321 -7.07 -10.32 4.07
N TYR A 322 -8.40 -10.31 4.04
CA TYR A 322 -9.18 -9.11 4.32
C TYR A 322 -9.16 -8.71 5.80
N ASP A 323 -8.95 -9.68 6.69
CA ASP A 323 -8.82 -9.42 8.13
C ASP A 323 -7.54 -8.62 8.40
N ASP A 324 -6.43 -9.10 7.85
CA ASP A 324 -5.13 -8.41 7.87
C ASP A 324 -5.22 -7.03 7.20
N TYR A 325 -5.80 -6.96 5.99
CA TYR A 325 -5.96 -5.74 5.22
C TYR A 325 -6.68 -4.61 5.97
N VAL A 326 -7.84 -4.89 6.58
CA VAL A 326 -8.58 -3.87 7.34
C VAL A 326 -7.85 -3.51 8.63
N SER A 327 -7.18 -4.49 9.25
CA SER A 327 -6.40 -4.24 10.46
C SER A 327 -5.19 -3.34 10.19
N SER A 328 -4.47 -3.56 9.08
CA SER A 328 -3.32 -2.74 8.69
C SER A 328 -3.77 -1.33 8.31
N LEU A 329 -4.83 -1.20 7.50
CA LEU A 329 -5.42 0.09 7.15
C LEU A 329 -5.75 0.91 8.41
N ARG A 330 -6.42 0.28 9.38
CA ARG A 330 -6.80 0.93 10.65
C ARG A 330 -5.58 1.43 11.43
N VAL A 331 -4.53 0.62 11.53
CA VAL A 331 -3.31 1.01 12.24
C VAL A 331 -2.63 2.18 11.51
N ASP A 332 -2.47 2.09 10.20
CA ASP A 332 -1.81 3.12 9.40
C ASP A 332 -2.53 4.46 9.54
N VAL A 333 -3.85 4.52 9.29
CA VAL A 333 -4.59 5.78 9.38
C VAL A 333 -4.65 6.34 10.81
N ALA A 334 -4.69 5.46 11.83
CA ALA A 334 -4.64 5.91 13.22
C ALA A 334 -3.30 6.55 13.56
N THR A 335 -2.19 6.07 12.99
CA THR A 335 -0.87 6.69 13.18
C THR A 335 -0.72 7.99 12.41
N MET A 336 -1.36 8.14 11.24
CA MET A 336 -1.30 9.37 10.44
C MET A 336 -1.95 10.57 11.12
N VAL A 337 -2.96 10.33 11.97
CA VAL A 337 -3.74 11.40 12.63
C VAL A 337 -3.37 11.63 14.10
N ASP A 338 -2.32 10.97 14.59
CA ASP A 338 -1.84 11.09 15.98
C ASP A 338 -0.81 12.22 16.16
N ASP A 339 -1.29 13.46 16.11
CA ASP A 339 -0.51 14.66 16.39
C ASP A 339 -0.04 14.76 17.85
N HIS A 340 -0.68 14.03 18.77
CA HIS A 340 -0.29 14.09 20.18
C HIS A 340 1.10 13.48 20.39
N ARG A 341 1.39 12.39 19.67
CA ARG A 341 2.71 11.76 19.67
C ARG A 341 3.68 12.44 18.71
N VAL A 342 3.19 12.83 17.53
CA VAL A 342 3.96 13.58 16.53
C VAL A 342 3.70 15.07 16.76
N ARG A 343 4.34 15.64 17.79
CA ARG A 343 4.21 17.08 18.07
C ARG A 343 4.56 17.87 16.82
N LEU A 344 3.57 18.51 16.22
CA LEU A 344 3.76 19.37 15.06
C LEU A 344 4.51 20.64 15.48
N PRO A 345 5.37 21.19 14.61
CA PRO A 345 6.01 22.48 14.86
C PRO A 345 4.95 23.58 14.97
N THR A 346 5.08 24.42 16.00
CA THR A 346 4.24 25.61 16.18
C THR A 346 4.53 26.66 15.11
N VAL A 347 3.58 27.55 14.82
CA VAL A 347 3.81 28.67 13.88
C VAL A 347 5.04 29.51 14.30
N GLU A 348 5.26 29.66 15.61
CA GLU A 348 6.41 30.38 16.16
C GLU A 348 7.75 29.67 15.89
N SER A 349 7.76 28.33 15.82
CA SER A 349 9.00 27.58 15.57
C SER A 349 9.46 27.69 14.11
N ILE A 350 8.57 28.08 13.19
CA ILE A 350 8.92 28.33 11.78
C ILE A 350 10.02 29.39 11.66
N ALA A 351 10.01 30.39 12.54
CA ALA A 351 11.03 31.45 12.53
C ALA A 351 12.44 30.94 12.84
N ASN A 352 12.57 29.75 13.44
CA ASN A 352 13.83 29.13 13.82
C ASN A 352 14.22 27.96 12.91
N GLU A 353 13.46 27.69 11.84
CA GLU A 353 13.79 26.62 10.90
C GLU A 353 15.03 26.98 10.07
N PRO A 354 16.04 26.09 10.00
CA PRO A 354 17.30 26.41 9.34
C PRO A 354 17.12 26.52 7.82
N LEU A 355 17.67 27.58 7.22
CA LEU A 355 17.66 27.84 5.78
C LEU A 355 18.95 27.36 5.11
N PRO A 356 18.95 27.13 3.78
CA PRO A 356 20.17 26.79 3.04
C PRO A 356 21.29 27.81 3.29
N GLY A 357 22.34 27.38 3.99
CA GLY A 357 23.49 28.21 4.38
C GLY A 357 23.63 28.43 5.89
N ASP A 358 22.61 28.13 6.70
CA ASP A 358 22.70 28.15 8.15
C ASP A 358 23.50 26.95 8.67
N SER A 359 24.15 27.12 9.84
CA SER A 359 25.00 26.08 10.45
C SER A 359 24.25 24.77 10.72
N ASP A 360 22.94 24.88 10.93
CA ASP A 360 22.07 23.77 11.34
C ASP A 360 21.28 23.21 10.14
N TRP A 361 21.47 23.76 8.93
CA TRP A 361 20.82 23.26 7.71
C TRP A 361 21.55 22.04 7.16
N ASN A 362 20.82 20.92 7.02
CA ASN A 362 21.38 19.67 6.52
C ASN A 362 20.47 19.04 5.45
N ALA A 363 20.87 19.13 4.18
CA ALA A 363 20.23 18.43 3.08
C ALA A 363 21.28 17.66 2.25
N PRO A 364 21.80 16.53 2.76
CA PRO A 364 22.86 15.81 2.08
C PRO A 364 22.31 15.18 0.80
N THR A 365 23.07 15.28 -0.30
CA THR A 365 22.75 14.52 -1.50
C THR A 365 23.08 13.05 -1.26
N LEU A 366 22.04 12.23 -1.14
CA LEU A 366 22.18 10.78 -1.02
C LEU A 366 22.41 10.18 -2.41
N TRP A 367 23.68 9.92 -2.75
CA TRP A 367 24.02 9.08 -3.89
C TRP A 367 23.94 7.63 -3.46
N ARG A 368 23.07 6.85 -4.11
CA ARG A 368 23.03 5.41 -3.88
C ARG A 368 24.29 4.80 -4.49
N ASP A 369 25.10 4.17 -3.67
CA ASP A 369 26.27 3.45 -4.15
C ASP A 369 25.83 2.16 -4.85
N HIS A 370 25.88 2.17 -6.17
CA HIS A 370 25.55 1.00 -7.01
C HIS A 370 26.74 0.02 -7.11
N THR A 371 27.93 0.34 -6.58
CA THR A 371 29.12 -0.54 -6.67
C THR A 371 28.96 -1.83 -5.86
N HIS A 372 28.01 -1.85 -4.92
CA HIS A 372 27.71 -2.99 -4.05
C HIS A 372 26.45 -3.75 -4.50
N GLU A 373 25.87 -3.40 -5.65
CA GLU A 373 24.84 -4.23 -6.28
C GLU A 373 25.51 -5.54 -6.71
N TRP A 374 25.01 -6.65 -6.16
CA TRP A 374 25.54 -7.97 -6.44
C TRP A 374 25.40 -8.26 -7.94
N LEU A 375 26.53 -8.42 -8.64
CA LEU A 375 26.61 -8.97 -10.00
C LEU A 375 27.01 -10.46 -9.90
N PRO A 376 26.10 -11.43 -10.09
CA PRO A 376 26.48 -12.82 -9.85
C PRO A 376 27.25 -13.52 -11.03
N GLY A 377 28.58 -13.64 -10.88
CA GLY A 377 29.54 -14.46 -11.68
C GLY A 377 30.10 -13.76 -12.93
N LEU A 378 31.39 -13.70 -13.29
CA LEU A 378 32.58 -14.56 -13.16
C LEU A 378 33.79 -13.82 -12.52
N HIS A 379 33.58 -12.64 -11.92
CA HIS A 379 34.61 -11.90 -11.21
C HIS A 379 34.63 -12.24 -9.72
N GLN A 380 34.83 -13.52 -9.39
CA GLN A 380 35.09 -13.95 -8.01
C GLN A 380 36.59 -14.03 -7.66
N TRP A 381 37.49 -13.57 -8.55
CA TRP A 381 38.94 -13.72 -8.37
C TRP A 381 39.74 -12.44 -8.16
N THR A 382 39.09 -11.34 -7.78
CA THR A 382 39.77 -10.22 -7.14
C THR A 382 39.06 -9.88 -5.84
N ARG A 383 39.22 -10.76 -4.85
CA ARG A 383 39.19 -10.32 -3.46
C ARG A 383 40.28 -9.25 -3.32
N GLN A 384 39.92 -7.97 -3.43
CA GLN A 384 40.62 -7.02 -2.59
C GLN A 384 40.26 -7.42 -1.16
N PRO A 385 41.24 -7.70 -0.28
CA PRO A 385 40.93 -7.82 1.13
C PRO A 385 40.22 -6.52 1.50
N PRO A 386 39.20 -6.55 2.38
CA PRO A 386 38.56 -5.33 2.82
C PRO A 386 39.67 -4.43 3.37
N GLY A 387 40.07 -3.41 2.60
CA GLY A 387 40.72 -2.25 3.16
C GLY A 387 39.77 -1.81 4.25
N LYS A 388 40.28 -1.72 5.49
CA LYS A 388 39.48 -1.37 6.65
C LYS A 388 38.73 -0.07 6.32
N LEU A 389 37.48 -0.18 5.87
CA LEU A 389 36.56 0.94 5.84
C LEU A 389 36.53 1.42 7.29
N PRO A 390 36.81 2.71 7.57
CA PRO A 390 36.67 3.22 8.91
C PRO A 390 35.25 2.89 9.35
N ARG A 391 35.11 2.24 10.51
CA ARG A 391 33.78 1.89 11.00
C ARG A 391 32.93 3.17 11.04
N PRO A 392 31.63 3.15 10.74
CA PRO A 392 30.79 4.36 10.79
C PRO A 392 30.89 5.09 12.14
N ARG A 393 31.08 4.33 13.24
CA ARG A 393 31.35 4.90 14.58
C ARG A 393 32.72 5.57 14.72
N GLN A 394 33.72 5.18 13.94
CA GLN A 394 35.04 5.80 13.88
C GLN A 394 35.01 7.09 13.08
N LEU A 395 34.33 7.12 11.92
CA LEU A 395 34.12 8.35 11.15
C LEU A 395 33.26 9.37 11.91
N VAL A 396 32.21 8.91 12.59
CA VAL A 396 31.40 9.77 13.45
C VAL A 396 32.21 10.20 14.68
N ARG A 397 32.98 9.33 15.35
CA ARG A 397 33.84 9.77 16.46
C ARG A 397 34.92 10.74 16.01
N GLU A 398 35.66 10.45 14.94
CA GLU A 398 36.68 11.35 14.42
C GLU A 398 36.06 12.69 14.02
N PHE A 399 34.91 12.70 13.33
CA PHE A 399 34.21 13.93 13.02
C PHE A 399 33.78 14.70 14.28
N TYR A 400 33.20 14.03 15.28
CA TYR A 400 32.77 14.67 16.53
C TYR A 400 33.94 15.08 17.44
N ASP A 401 35.05 14.34 17.44
CA ASP A 401 36.25 14.62 18.21
C ASP A 401 37.01 15.79 17.58
N THR A 402 37.18 15.81 16.25
CA THR A 402 37.73 16.96 15.51
C THR A 402 36.83 18.19 15.60
N PHE A 403 35.50 18.03 15.58
CA PHE A 403 34.55 19.12 15.79
C PHE A 403 34.57 19.64 17.24
N ARG A 404 34.77 18.76 18.22
CA ARG A 404 34.91 19.13 19.64
C ARG A 404 36.23 19.84 19.91
N GLU A 405 37.32 19.40 19.29
CA GLU A 405 38.64 20.06 19.35
C GLU A 405 38.58 21.45 18.71
N HIS A 406 38.02 21.60 17.51
CA HIS A 406 37.83 22.92 16.89
C HIS A 406 36.92 23.84 17.70
N ARG A 407 35.82 23.31 18.27
CA ARG A 407 34.91 24.11 19.11
C ARG A 407 35.55 24.49 20.45
N LEU A 408 36.43 23.65 21.01
CA LEU A 408 37.22 23.98 22.20
C LEU A 408 38.27 25.06 21.90
N GLU A 409 38.97 24.97 20.76
CA GLU A 409 39.91 26.00 20.30
C GLU A 409 39.19 27.34 20.05
N GLU A 410 38.00 27.33 19.43
CA GLU A 410 37.18 28.54 19.25
C GLU A 410 36.74 29.13 20.59
N LEU A 411 36.31 28.29 21.54
CA LEU A 411 35.90 28.73 22.87
C LEU A 411 37.06 29.25 23.72
N GLU A 412 38.26 28.68 23.57
CA GLU A 412 39.49 29.18 24.19
C GLU A 412 39.91 30.50 23.56
N GLN A 413 39.85 30.65 22.23
CA GLN A 413 40.11 31.92 21.55
C GLN A 413 39.09 33.01 21.92
N LEU A 414 37.81 32.65 22.09
CA LEU A 414 36.76 33.56 22.57
C LEU A 414 36.95 33.90 24.05
N GLY A 415 37.36 32.93 24.87
CA GLY A 415 37.67 33.10 26.28
C GLY A 415 38.90 33.99 26.50
N ASP A 416 39.94 33.86 25.68
CA ASP A 416 41.14 34.69 25.71
C ASP A 416 40.88 36.08 25.17
N HIS A 417 40.05 36.24 24.13
CA HIS A 417 39.54 37.55 23.72
C HIS A 417 38.70 38.21 24.80
N ALA A 418 37.81 37.47 25.48
CA ALA A 418 37.00 37.98 26.57
C ALA A 418 37.85 38.34 27.79
N ARG A 419 38.86 37.53 28.14
CA ARG A 419 39.84 37.84 29.21
C ARG A 419 40.69 39.04 28.84
N ALA A 420 41.18 39.16 27.61
CA ALA A 420 41.95 40.32 27.16
C ALA A 420 41.08 41.60 27.16
N ALA A 421 39.80 41.50 26.79
CA ALA A 421 38.85 42.59 26.87
C ALA A 421 38.55 42.97 28.34
N LEU A 422 38.33 41.99 29.22
CA LEU A 422 38.14 42.20 30.66
C LEU A 422 39.40 42.80 31.31
N HIS A 423 40.60 42.35 30.96
CA HIS A 423 41.85 42.90 31.49
C HIS A 423 42.06 44.36 31.08
N ARG A 424 41.58 44.76 29.90
CA ARG A 424 41.59 46.18 29.46
C ARG A 424 40.54 47.05 30.17
N VAL A 425 39.46 46.45 30.66
CA VAL A 425 38.36 47.14 31.35
C VAL A 425 38.56 47.18 32.87
N VAL A 426 39.20 46.17 33.46
CA VAL A 426 39.37 46.03 34.92
C VAL A 426 40.63 46.74 35.43
N HIS A 427 41.71 46.84 34.64
CA HIS A 427 42.96 47.46 35.10
C HIS A 427 42.91 48.98 35.36
N PRO A 428 42.04 49.80 34.74
CA PRO A 428 41.87 51.20 35.12
C PRO A 428 41.04 51.43 36.41
N LEU A 429 40.42 50.38 36.97
CA LEU A 429 39.51 50.49 38.11
C LEU A 429 40.14 50.07 39.46
N ALA A 430 41.40 49.66 39.47
CA ALA A 430 42.05 49.06 40.65
C ALA A 430 43.00 50.01 41.43
N GLU A 431 43.23 51.24 40.97
CA GLU A 431 44.02 52.22 41.74
C GLU A 431 43.17 53.46 42.06
N PRO A 432 42.93 53.78 43.34
CA PRO A 432 42.27 55.04 43.71
C PRO A 432 43.28 56.19 43.57
N PRO A 433 42.90 57.36 43.02
CA PRO A 433 43.75 58.53 43.13
C PRO A 433 43.72 59.04 44.59
N PRO A 434 44.86 59.49 45.15
CA PRO A 434 44.85 60.10 46.48
C PRO A 434 44.16 61.46 46.43
N ALA A 435 43.39 61.75 47.48
CA ALA A 435 42.73 63.03 47.66
C ALA A 435 43.74 64.07 48.18
N GLU A 436 43.88 65.19 47.46
CA GLU A 436 44.48 66.42 47.97
C GLU A 436 43.58 67.62 47.68
N VAL A 437 43.54 68.50 48.67
CA VAL A 437 42.73 69.72 48.79
C VAL A 437 43.40 70.89 48.06
N GLU A 438 42.58 71.78 47.49
CA GLU A 438 42.86 72.90 46.56
C GLU A 438 44.00 73.88 46.93
N PRO A 439 44.49 74.69 45.95
CA PRO A 439 43.96 76.07 45.89
C PRO A 439 43.73 76.63 44.47
N VAL A 440 42.89 77.67 44.43
CA VAL A 440 42.55 78.55 43.30
C VAL A 440 43.78 79.28 42.73
N ASP A 441 43.94 79.32 41.40
CA ASP A 441 44.74 80.35 40.71
C ASP A 441 44.15 80.75 39.35
N ASP A 442 44.32 82.02 39.04
CA ASP A 442 43.39 82.94 38.41
C ASP A 442 44.04 83.48 37.12
N THR A 443 44.14 82.66 36.05
CA THR A 443 44.94 83.07 34.87
C THR A 443 44.42 82.70 33.48
N ARG A 444 43.26 82.05 33.31
CA ARG A 444 42.73 81.76 31.94
C ARG A 444 41.37 82.36 31.61
N LEU A 445 40.92 83.32 32.41
CA LEU A 445 39.88 84.30 32.06
C LEU A 445 40.38 85.43 31.13
N ARG A 446 41.60 85.34 30.59
CA ARG A 446 42.19 86.36 29.70
C ARG A 446 42.82 85.75 28.45
N GLU A 447 42.00 85.15 27.60
CA GLU A 447 42.24 85.05 26.16
C GLU A 447 40.86 84.80 25.52
N ALA A 448 39.98 85.79 25.56
CA ALA A 448 39.98 86.87 24.58
C ALA A 448 39.98 86.32 23.14
N GLN A 449 38.79 86.47 22.54
CA GLN A 449 38.65 86.97 21.18
C GLN A 449 38.97 85.96 20.06
N ARG A 450 37.90 85.37 19.51
CA ARG A 450 37.57 85.54 18.07
C ARG A 450 36.10 85.18 17.78
N PRO A 451 35.34 86.02 17.05
CA PRO A 451 33.89 85.87 16.92
C PRO A 451 33.42 85.27 15.58
N ARG A 452 32.22 84.66 15.66
CA ARG A 452 31.12 84.59 14.69
C ARG A 452 31.33 83.90 13.33
N ARG A 453 30.43 82.94 13.03
CA ARG A 453 29.43 83.10 11.95
C ARG A 453 28.22 82.16 12.12
N ARG A 454 27.04 82.78 12.24
CA ARG A 454 25.71 82.17 12.02
C ARG A 454 25.51 81.92 10.52
N ARG A 455 24.88 80.80 10.14
CA ARG A 455 24.00 80.75 8.95
C ARG A 455 22.81 79.82 9.17
N ARG A 456 21.69 80.26 8.60
CA ARG A 456 20.28 79.91 8.85
C ARG A 456 19.86 78.60 8.18
N ARG A 457 18.83 77.95 8.74
CA ARG A 457 17.95 77.00 8.03
C ARG A 457 17.16 77.72 6.91
N PRO A 458 16.61 76.96 5.95
CA PRO A 458 15.16 77.03 5.81
C PRO A 458 14.48 75.67 5.57
N TRP A 459 13.21 75.65 5.98
CA TRP A 459 12.17 74.70 5.64
C TRP A 459 11.68 74.87 4.19
N GLN A 460 11.07 73.80 3.63
CA GLN A 460 10.00 73.71 2.61
C GLN A 460 10.21 72.40 1.82
N ARG A 461 9.24 71.67 1.25
CA ARG A 461 7.77 71.58 1.26
C ARG A 461 7.44 70.26 0.53
N ILE A 462 6.33 69.61 0.86
CA ILE A 462 5.69 68.54 0.06
C ILE A 462 5.06 69.16 -1.21
N PRO A 463 4.98 68.43 -2.34
CA PRO A 463 3.65 68.10 -2.87
C PRO A 463 3.51 66.67 -3.46
N TYR A 464 2.23 66.31 -3.56
CA TYR A 464 1.55 65.10 -4.05
C TYR A 464 1.72 64.77 -5.55
N LEU A 465 1.13 63.61 -5.92
CA LEU A 465 0.75 63.06 -7.24
C LEU A 465 1.85 62.21 -7.89
N GLY A 466 1.62 60.99 -8.39
CA GLY A 466 0.39 60.25 -8.63
C GLY A 466 0.65 59.31 -9.81
N MET A 467 0.48 58.00 -9.59
CA MET A 467 0.00 56.98 -10.53
C MET A 467 -0.25 55.70 -9.75
#